data_AF-A0AAD6H8H3-F1
#
_entry.id   AF-A0AAD6H8H3-F1
#
_cell.length_a   1.000
_cell.length_b   1.000
_cell.length_c   1.000
_cell.angle_alpha   90.00
_cell.angle_beta   90.00
_cell.angle_gamma   90.00
#
_symmetry.space_group_name_H-M   'P 1'
#
loop_
_entity.id
_entity.type
_entity.pdbx_description
1 polymer ?
#
loop_
_entity_poly.entity_id
_entity_poly.type
_entity_poly.pdbx_seq_one_letter_code
_entity_poly.pdbx_strand_id
1 'polypeptide(L)' 'MRKPDHCFYKHVLKETSTASSEAIFIDDKKENTLATQEVGMTGLLFDGTKADEVRGKAADSIA' A
#
# COMPACT_ATOMS: atom_id res chain seq x y z
N MET A 1 -4.87 -16.97 -0.31
CA MET A 1 -4.67 -15.71 -1.05
C MET A 1 -5.44 -14.61 -0.33
N ARG A 2 -4.86 -14.05 0.72
CA ARG A 2 -5.40 -12.91 1.47
C ARG A 2 -4.25 -12.06 1.99
N LYS A 3 -4.50 -10.82 2.39
CA LYS A 3 -3.51 -10.05 3.13
C LYS A 3 -3.15 -10.77 4.46
N PRO A 4 -1.89 -10.79 4.90
CA PRO A 4 -0.71 -10.14 4.33
C PRO A 4 0.11 -11.03 3.35
N ASP A 5 -0.46 -12.11 2.81
CA ASP A 5 0.27 -12.99 1.88
C ASP A 5 0.73 -12.21 0.62
N HIS A 6 2.01 -12.29 0.26
CA HIS A 6 2.55 -11.60 -0.92
C HIS A 6 1.83 -11.94 -2.24
N CYS A 7 1.26 -13.14 -2.34
CA CYS A 7 0.51 -13.56 -3.52
C CYS A 7 -0.75 -12.73 -3.75
N PHE A 8 -1.35 -12.16 -2.71
CA PHE A 8 -2.49 -11.26 -2.83
C PHE A 8 -2.10 -9.97 -3.56
N TYR A 9 -1.05 -9.28 -3.10
CA TYR A 9 -0.60 -8.01 -3.68
C TYR A 9 -0.09 -8.18 -5.12
N LYS A 10 0.70 -9.24 -5.37
CA LYS A 10 1.18 -9.57 -6.72
C LYS A 10 0.03 -9.88 -7.68
N HIS A 11 -1.02 -10.54 -7.20
CA HIS A 11 -2.22 -10.78 -8.00
C HIS A 11 -2.92 -9.46 -8.35
N VAL A 12 -3.16 -8.58 -7.37
CA VAL A 12 -3.80 -7.27 -7.62
C VAL A 12 -3.01 -6.44 -8.63
N LEU A 13 -1.69 -6.28 -8.42
CA LEU A 13 -0.82 -5.52 -9.34
C LEU A 13 -0.85 -6.06 -10.78
N LYS A 14 -0.90 -7.39 -10.92
CA LYS A 14 -1.01 -8.05 -12.23
C LYS A 14 -2.36 -7.77 -12.88
N GLU A 15 -3.47 -7.95 -12.17
CA GLU A 15 -4.82 -7.74 -12.71
C GLU A 15 -5.09 -6.27 -13.04
N THR A 16 -4.48 -5.33 -12.32
CA THR A 16 -4.60 -3.89 -12.59
C THR A 16 -3.55 -3.36 -13.55
N SER A 17 -2.61 -4.21 -14.01
CA SER A 17 -1.47 -3.80 -14.86
C SER A 17 -0.69 -2.61 -14.28
N THR A 18 -0.52 -2.58 -12.97
CA THR A 18 0.15 -1.49 -12.24
C THR A 18 1.52 -1.95 -11.77
N ALA A 19 2.57 -1.16 -12.02
CA ALA A 19 3.87 -1.43 -11.43
C ALA A 19 3.79 -1.21 -9.90
N SER A 20 4.50 -2.03 -9.12
CA SER A 20 4.49 -1.87 -7.66
C SER A 20 4.98 -0.49 -7.22
N SER A 21 5.97 0.07 -7.93
CA SER A 21 6.50 1.42 -7.71
C SER A 21 5.52 2.56 -8.01
N GLU A 22 4.44 2.28 -8.74
CA GLU A 22 3.39 3.26 -9.10
C GLU A 22 2.12 3.07 -8.26
N ALA A 23 2.16 2.19 -7.26
CA ALA A 23 1.01 1.84 -6.45
C ALA A 23 1.20 2.24 -4.98
N ILE A 24 0.20 2.93 -4.44
CA ILE A 24 0.09 3.23 -3.00
C ILE A 24 -1.00 2.33 -2.40
N PHE A 25 -0.64 1.57 -1.38
CA PHE A 25 -1.55 0.71 -0.62
C PHE A 25 -1.90 1.37 0.71
N ILE A 26 -3.19 1.54 0.99
CA ILE A 26 -3.69 2.17 2.23
C ILE A 26 -4.53 1.15 2.99
N ASP A 27 -4.21 0.94 4.27
CA ASP A 27 -4.89 -0.04 5.13
C ASP A 27 -4.75 0.33 6.60
N ASP A 28 -5.69 -0.12 7.44
CA ASP A 28 -5.72 0.15 8.88
C ASP A 28 -4.82 -0.78 9.70
N LYS A 29 -4.32 -1.85 9.07
CA LYS A 29 -3.48 -2.85 9.74
C LYS A 29 -2.02 -2.73 9.35
N LYS A 30 -1.16 -2.68 10.37
CA LYS A 30 0.28 -2.55 10.20
C LYS A 30 0.90 -3.73 9.46
N GLU A 31 0.45 -4.95 9.73
CA GLU A 31 0.92 -6.14 9.03
C GLU A 31 0.64 -6.09 7.52
N ASN A 32 -0.48 -5.47 7.12
CA ASN A 32 -0.84 -5.36 5.72
C ASN A 32 0.03 -4.33 4.99
N THR A 33 0.35 -3.21 5.64
CA THR A 33 1.15 -2.12 5.05
C THR A 33 2.65 -2.42 5.06
N LEU A 34 3.14 -3.23 6.00
CA LEU A 34 4.52 -3.72 5.97
C LEU A 34 4.73 -4.72 4.82
N ALA A 35 3.82 -5.67 4.64
CA ALA A 35 3.92 -6.66 3.57
C ALA A 35 3.95 -6.03 2.16
N THR A 36 3.38 -4.84 1.96
CA THR A 36 3.41 -4.16 0.66
C THR A 36 4.78 -3.58 0.33
N GLN A 37 5.55 -3.16 1.33
CA GLN A 37 6.92 -2.66 1.13
C GLN A 37 7.84 -3.76 0.58
N GLU A 38 7.66 -4.99 1.05
CA GLU A 38 8.40 -6.16 0.56
C GLU A 38 8.06 -6.54 -0.90
N VAL A 39 6.91 -6.08 -1.40
CA VAL A 39 6.47 -6.26 -2.80
C VAL A 39 6.85 -5.04 -3.67
N GLY A 40 7.48 -4.02 -3.09
CA GLY A 40 7.95 -2.82 -3.78
C GLY A 40 6.89 -1.73 -3.94
N MET A 41 5.82 -1.77 -3.15
CA MET A 41 4.78 -0.73 -3.11
C MET A 41 4.98 0.21 -1.93
N THR A 42 4.43 1.41 -2.04
CA THR A 42 4.30 2.32 -0.89
C THR A 42 3.12 1.89 -0.02
N GLY A 43 3.37 1.52 1.23
CA GLY A 43 2.33 1.19 2.22
C GLY A 43 2.07 2.32 3.21
N LEU A 44 0.81 2.76 3.34
CA LEU A 44 0.39 3.80 4.27
C LEU A 44 -0.61 3.24 5.29
N LEU A 45 -0.26 3.34 6.57
CA LEU A 45 -1.15 2.98 7.68
C LEU A 45 -2.18 4.09 7.91
N PHE A 46 -3.47 3.74 7.86
CA PHE A 46 -4.57 4.65 8.14
C PHE A 46 -5.53 4.07 9.19
N ASP A 47 -5.38 4.50 10.44
CA ASP A 47 -6.20 4.07 11.58
C ASP A 47 -7.43 4.97 11.84
N GLY A 48 -7.76 5.87 10.91
CA GLY A 48 -8.88 6.81 11.04
C GLY A 48 -8.58 8.06 11.87
N THR A 49 -7.46 8.12 12.59
CA THR A 49 -7.14 9.26 13.47
C THR A 49 -6.23 10.31 12.83
N LYS A 50 -5.65 10.02 11.65
CA LYS A 50 -4.61 10.85 11.01
C LYS A 50 -4.82 11.06 9.51
N ALA A 51 -6.01 11.48 9.11
CA ALA A 51 -6.35 11.70 7.70
C ALA A 51 -5.41 12.72 7.00
N ASP A 52 -5.01 13.76 7.72
CA ASP A 52 -4.12 14.80 7.17
C ASP A 52 -2.69 14.27 6.94
N GLU A 53 -2.20 13.36 7.79
CA GLU A 53 -0.89 12.73 7.63
C GLU A 53 -0.85 11.82 6.39
N VAL A 54 -1.94 11.09 6.13
CA VAL A 54 -2.06 10.26 4.91
C VAL A 54 -2.11 11.12 3.66
N ARG A 55 -2.83 12.26 3.69
CA ARG A 55 -2.84 13.21 2.57
C ARG A 55 -1.45 13.75 2.26
N GLY A 56 -0.67 14.13 3.28
CA GLY A 56 0.71 14.59 3.11
C GLY A 56 1.60 13.51 2.49
N LYS A 57 1.61 12.31 3.08
CA LYS A 57 2.45 11.21 2.58
C LYS A 57 2.08 10.75 1.18
N ALA A 58 0.79 10.75 0.83
CA ALA A 58 0.36 10.43 -0.52
C ALA A 58 0.84 11.49 -1.52
N ALA A 59 0.83 12.77 -1.15
CA ALA A 59 1.35 13.84 -2.01
C ALA A 59 2.88 13.71 -2.20
N ASP A 60 3.63 13.43 -1.13
CA ASP A 60 5.10 13.26 -1.19
C ASP A 60 5.53 12.02 -1.97
N SER A 61 4.67 10.98 -2.05
CA SER A 61 4.98 9.74 -2.76
C SER A 61 4.80 9.84 -4.28
N ILE A 62 4.24 10.96 -4.78
CA ILE A 62 3.96 11.22 -6.21
C ILE A 62 4.84 12.37 -6.74
N ALA A 63 5.53 13.10 -5.86
CA ALA A 63 6.45 14.19 -6.20
C ALA A 63 7.85 13.67 -6.58
#